data_AF-A0A0D6LTN8-F1
#
_entry.id   AF-A0A0D6LTN8-F1
#
_cell.length_a   1.000
_cell.length_b   1.000
_cell.length_c   1.000
_cell.angle_alpha   90.00
_cell.angle_beta   90.00
_cell.angle_gamma   90.00
#
_symmetry.space_group_name_H-M   'P 1'
#
loop_
_entity.id
_entity.type
_entity.pdbx_description
1 polymer ?
#
loop_
_entity_poly.entity_id
_entity_poly.type
_entity_poly.pdbx_seq_one_letter_code
_entity_poly.pdbx_strand_id
1 'polypeptide(L)'
;MRALEDFYEKSYPEFIALRTKCKEILQEEEDLSEIVQLVGKASLAESDKITLEVAKLIKDDFLQQNGYTPYDRFCPFYKTVGMLKNMIAFYDLARHAVESTAQSENKVTWAIIRDHMGDLLYQLSSMKFKDPVKDGEEKIKKDYDDLLEAMQNAFRNLED
;
A
#
# COMPACT_ATOMS: atom_id res chain seq x y z
N MET A 1 -13.38 20.15 -13.06
CA MET A 1 -12.73 21.31 -12.41
C MET A 1 -11.55 20.80 -11.59
N ARG A 2 -10.33 21.28 -11.85
CA ARG A 2 -9.08 20.81 -11.22
C ARG A 2 -8.56 21.81 -10.17
N ALA A 3 -9.46 22.27 -9.30
CA ALA A 3 -9.24 23.46 -8.46
C ALA A 3 -8.16 23.31 -7.36
N LEU A 4 -7.75 22.07 -7.04
CA LEU A 4 -6.77 21.78 -5.99
C LEU A 4 -5.43 21.27 -6.53
N GLU A 5 -5.27 21.12 -7.85
CA GLU A 5 -4.05 20.57 -8.44
C GLU A 5 -2.83 21.44 -8.11
N ASP A 6 -2.91 22.75 -8.35
CA ASP A 6 -1.83 23.71 -8.06
C ASP A 6 -1.37 23.66 -6.59
N PHE A 7 -2.30 23.49 -5.65
CA PHE A 7 -1.98 23.36 -4.23
C PHE A 7 -1.20 22.06 -3.95
N TYR A 8 -1.68 20.94 -4.48
CA TYR A 8 -1.00 19.66 -4.29
C TYR A 8 0.34 19.60 -5.00
N GLU A 9 0.47 20.12 -6.22
CA GLU A 9 1.76 20.15 -6.92
C GLU A 9 2.81 20.95 -6.14
N LYS A 10 2.41 22.02 -5.46
CA LYS A 10 3.32 22.83 -4.66
C LYS A 10 3.67 22.21 -3.31
N SER A 11 2.71 21.58 -2.63
CA SER A 11 2.88 21.14 -1.24
C SER A 11 3.06 19.63 -1.06
N TYR A 12 2.51 18.82 -1.98
CA TYR A 12 2.47 17.35 -1.94
C TYR A 12 2.48 16.77 -3.38
N PRO A 13 3.55 16.99 -4.16
CA PRO A 13 3.56 16.74 -5.61
C PRO A 13 3.25 15.29 -5.99
N GLU A 14 3.58 14.33 -5.13
CA GLU A 14 3.32 12.90 -5.33
C GLU A 14 1.85 12.49 -5.08
N PHE A 15 1.07 13.30 -4.36
CA PHE A 15 -0.26 12.90 -3.90
C PHE A 15 -1.26 12.65 -5.04
N ILE A 16 -1.19 13.43 -6.12
CA ILE A 16 -2.13 13.28 -7.25
C ILE A 16 -1.96 11.91 -7.91
N ALA A 17 -0.71 11.47 -8.11
CA ALA A 17 -0.40 10.16 -8.66
C ALA A 17 -0.83 9.04 -7.71
N LEU A 18 -0.49 9.15 -6.43
CA LEU A 18 -0.88 8.18 -5.39
C LEU A 18 -2.39 8.00 -5.29
N ARG A 19 -3.15 9.11 -5.28
CA ARG A 19 -4.62 9.10 -5.26
C ARG A 19 -5.18 8.41 -6.51
N THR A 20 -4.59 8.65 -7.67
CA THR A 20 -5.05 8.05 -8.93
C THR A 20 -4.83 6.54 -8.90
N LYS A 21 -3.63 6.09 -8.52
CA LYS A 21 -3.31 4.66 -8.38
C LYS A 21 -4.18 3.96 -7.34
N CYS A 22 -4.44 4.60 -6.20
CA CYS A 22 -5.34 4.07 -5.18
C CYS A 22 -6.76 3.83 -5.72
N LYS A 23 -7.30 4.77 -6.52
CA LYS A 23 -8.61 4.59 -7.16
C LYS A 23 -8.61 3.45 -8.17
N GLU A 24 -7.56 3.33 -8.97
CA GLU A 24 -7.38 2.23 -9.92
C GLU A 24 -7.39 0.88 -9.21
N ILE A 25 -6.61 0.73 -8.13
CA ILE A 25 -6.55 -0.52 -7.34
C ILE A 25 -7.91 -0.89 -6.77
N LEU A 26 -8.65 0.08 -6.22
CA LEU A 26 -9.97 -0.17 -5.65
C LEU A 26 -11.00 -0.55 -6.72
N GLN A 27 -10.92 0.05 -7.92
CA GLN A 27 -11.79 -0.31 -9.03
C GLN A 27 -11.47 -1.71 -9.57
N GLU A 28 -10.19 -2.02 -9.76
CA GLU A 28 -9.75 -3.36 -10.19
C GLU A 28 -10.17 -4.43 -9.16
N GLU A 29 -10.12 -4.13 -7.87
CA GLU A 29 -10.58 -5.07 -6.84
C GLU A 29 -12.09 -5.33 -6.88
N GLU A 30 -12.90 -4.33 -7.19
CA GLU A 30 -14.35 -4.50 -7.38
C GLU A 30 -14.62 -5.48 -8.53
N ASP A 31 -13.98 -5.24 -9.68
CA ASP A 31 -14.11 -6.10 -10.88
C ASP A 31 -13.63 -7.54 -10.60
N LEU A 32 -12.50 -7.70 -9.90
CA LEU A 32 -11.96 -9.00 -9.53
C LEU A 32 -12.82 -9.73 -8.49
N SER A 33 -13.49 -9.00 -7.59
CA SER A 33 -14.31 -9.61 -6.54
C SER A 33 -15.51 -10.36 -7.10
N GLU A 34 -16.11 -9.87 -8.18
CA GLU A 34 -17.17 -10.59 -8.90
C GLU A 34 -16.65 -11.91 -9.49
N ILE A 35 -15.47 -11.88 -10.11
CA ILE A 35 -14.81 -13.06 -10.67
C ILE A 35 -14.50 -14.08 -9.56
N VAL A 36 -13.94 -13.63 -8.43
CA VAL A 36 -13.60 -14.49 -7.29
C VAL A 36 -14.82 -15.25 -6.76
N GLN A 37 -15.99 -14.60 -6.71
CA GLN A 37 -17.22 -15.24 -6.26
C GLN A 37 -17.68 -16.37 -7.21
N LEU A 38 -17.36 -16.26 -8.51
CA LEU A 38 -17.75 -17.24 -9.52
C LEU A 38 -16.78 -18.42 -9.63
N VAL A 39 -15.47 -18.15 -9.63
CA VAL A 39 -14.43 -19.16 -9.97
C VAL A 39 -13.44 -19.46 -8.85
N GLY A 40 -13.49 -18.70 -7.75
CA GLY A 40 -12.58 -18.83 -6.60
C GLY A 40 -11.23 -18.14 -6.78
N LYS A 41 -10.67 -17.65 -5.66
CA LYS A 41 -9.41 -16.87 -5.62
C LYS A 41 -8.17 -17.66 -6.09
N ALA A 42 -8.18 -18.99 -5.97
CA ALA A 42 -7.04 -19.82 -6.35
C ALA A 42 -6.74 -19.77 -7.86
N SER A 43 -7.76 -19.49 -8.67
CA SER A 43 -7.71 -19.48 -10.14
C SER A 43 -7.16 -18.18 -10.74
N LEU A 44 -6.91 -17.15 -9.91
CA LEU A 44 -6.45 -15.84 -10.37
C LEU A 44 -4.95 -15.80 -10.67
N ALA A 45 -4.55 -14.84 -11.50
CA ALA A 45 -3.14 -14.49 -11.69
C ALA A 45 -2.52 -13.94 -10.38
N GLU A 46 -1.20 -14.03 -10.26
CA GLU A 46 -0.50 -13.54 -9.05
C GLU A 46 -0.64 -12.03 -8.87
N SER A 47 -0.65 -11.25 -9.97
CA SER A 47 -0.92 -9.80 -9.96
C SER A 47 -2.30 -9.49 -9.38
N ASP A 48 -3.31 -10.26 -9.76
CA ASP A 48 -4.70 -10.03 -9.33
C ASP A 48 -4.85 -10.37 -7.85
N LYS A 49 -4.18 -11.43 -7.37
CA LYS A 49 -4.11 -11.74 -5.94
C LYS A 49 -3.50 -10.59 -5.15
N ILE A 50 -2.43 -9.96 -5.67
CA ILE A 50 -1.82 -8.78 -5.07
C ILE A 50 -2.80 -7.60 -5.04
N THR A 51 -3.50 -7.32 -6.15
CA THR A 51 -4.52 -6.25 -6.20
C THR A 51 -5.58 -6.45 -5.11
N LEU A 52 -6.12 -7.66 -4.95
CA LEU A 52 -7.11 -7.95 -3.90
C LEU A 52 -6.56 -7.71 -2.49
N GLU A 53 -5.31 -8.11 -2.22
CA GLU A 53 -4.71 -8.02 -0.88
C GLU A 53 -4.31 -6.59 -0.53
N VAL A 54 -3.76 -5.83 -1.47
CA VAL A 54 -3.45 -4.41 -1.28
C VAL A 54 -4.75 -3.58 -1.18
N ALA A 55 -5.77 -3.87 -1.99
CA ALA A 55 -7.05 -3.20 -1.86
C ALA A 55 -7.68 -3.44 -0.47
N LYS A 56 -7.55 -4.66 0.07
CA LYS A 56 -7.93 -4.95 1.45
C LYS A 56 -7.14 -4.12 2.47
N LEU A 57 -5.82 -4.05 2.32
CA LEU A 57 -4.95 -3.20 3.15
C LEU A 57 -5.39 -1.73 3.10
N ILE A 58 -5.71 -1.20 1.92
CA ILE A 58 -6.21 0.18 1.75
C ILE A 58 -7.57 0.34 2.46
N LYS A 59 -8.49 -0.59 2.30
CA LYS A 59 -9.83 -0.51 2.94
C LYS A 59 -9.75 -0.54 4.46
N ASP A 60 -8.98 -1.48 5.01
CA ASP A 60 -8.92 -1.73 6.45
C ASP A 60 -8.01 -0.72 7.19
N ASP A 61 -6.90 -0.31 6.57
CA ASP A 61 -5.86 0.46 7.26
C ASP A 61 -5.74 1.91 6.80
N PHE A 62 -6.25 2.27 5.62
CA PHE A 62 -6.23 3.66 5.12
C PHE A 62 -7.62 4.33 5.14
N LEU A 63 -8.65 3.67 4.63
CA LEU A 63 -10.00 4.25 4.52
C LEU A 63 -10.80 4.20 5.83
N GLN A 64 -10.59 3.16 6.65
CA GLN A 64 -11.23 3.06 7.95
C GLN A 64 -10.49 3.88 9.01
N GLN A 65 -11.22 4.78 9.69
CA GLN A 65 -10.72 5.58 10.80
C GLN A 65 -11.60 5.44 12.03
N ASN A 66 -10.98 5.30 13.21
CA ASN A 66 -11.69 5.26 14.48
C ASN A 66 -11.67 6.62 15.18
N GLY A 67 -12.77 7.36 15.05
CA GLY A 67 -12.94 8.70 15.63
C GLY A 67 -12.82 8.80 17.16
N TYR A 68 -12.87 7.67 17.88
CA TYR A 68 -12.78 7.63 19.34
C TYR A 68 -11.36 7.44 19.89
N THR A 69 -10.37 7.17 19.03
CA THR A 69 -8.98 6.94 19.47
C THR A 69 -8.14 8.22 19.42
N PRO A 70 -7.13 8.37 20.28
CA PRO A 70 -6.28 9.56 20.29
C PRO A 70 -5.43 9.70 19.02
N TYR A 71 -5.08 8.59 18.36
CA TYR A 71 -4.19 8.55 17.20
C TYR A 71 -4.92 8.61 15.85
N ASP A 72 -6.24 8.42 15.81
CA ASP A 72 -7.03 8.32 14.56
C ASP A 72 -8.26 9.25 14.51
N ARG A 73 -8.58 9.98 15.59
CA ARG A 73 -9.63 11.02 15.57
C ARG A 73 -9.38 12.18 14.60
N PHE A 74 -8.12 12.40 14.24
CA PHE A 74 -7.68 13.41 13.28
C PHE A 74 -6.36 12.93 12.64
N CYS A 75 -6.33 12.84 11.32
CA CYS A 75 -5.17 12.43 10.55
C CYS A 75 -4.61 13.63 9.78
N PRO A 76 -3.44 14.18 10.16
CA PRO A 76 -2.79 15.23 9.40
C PRO A 76 -2.43 14.78 8.00
N PHE A 77 -2.40 15.72 7.06
CA PHE A 77 -2.24 15.38 5.65
C PHE A 77 -0.89 14.71 5.32
N TYR A 78 0.20 15.07 6.01
CA TYR A 78 1.49 14.38 5.84
C TYR A 78 1.41 12.89 6.23
N LYS A 79 0.60 12.55 7.25
CA LYS A 79 0.38 11.18 7.69
C LYS A 79 -0.44 10.43 6.63
N THR A 80 -1.49 11.06 6.10
CA THR A 80 -2.29 10.52 4.99
C THR A 80 -1.44 10.23 3.76
N VAL A 81 -0.63 11.20 3.31
CA VAL A 81 0.21 11.03 2.12
C VAL A 81 1.27 9.94 2.35
N GLY A 82 1.92 9.93 3.51
CA GLY A 82 2.95 8.93 3.83
C GLY A 82 2.42 7.50 3.91
N MET A 83 1.26 7.29 4.55
CA MET A 83 0.60 5.98 4.58
C MET A 83 0.27 5.50 3.17
N LEU A 84 -0.34 6.37 2.35
CA LEU A 84 -0.71 6.02 0.99
C LEU A 84 0.51 5.72 0.13
N LYS A 85 1.58 6.51 0.26
CA LYS A 85 2.85 6.30 -0.43
C LYS A 85 3.40 4.91 -0.19
N ASN A 86 3.46 4.46 1.07
CA ASN A 86 4.00 3.15 1.41
C ASN A 86 3.12 2.01 0.93
N MET A 87 1.79 2.13 1.02
CA MET A 87 0.88 1.10 0.49
C MET A 87 0.96 0.96 -1.03
N ILE A 88 1.04 2.08 -1.76
CA ILE A 88 1.20 2.07 -3.22
C ILE A 88 2.58 1.56 -3.63
N ALA A 89 3.64 1.96 -2.93
CA ALA A 89 4.98 1.45 -3.20
C ALA A 89 5.06 -0.07 -3.00
N PHE A 90 4.44 -0.61 -1.95
CA PHE A 90 4.36 -2.06 -1.76
C PHE A 90 3.62 -2.75 -2.92
N TYR A 91 2.50 -2.18 -3.39
CA TYR A 91 1.76 -2.70 -4.53
C TYR A 91 2.62 -2.75 -5.81
N ASP A 92 3.29 -1.65 -6.14
CA ASP A 92 4.11 -1.55 -7.34
C ASP A 92 5.30 -2.53 -7.28
N LEU A 93 5.97 -2.64 -6.13
CA LEU A 93 7.07 -3.58 -5.91
C LEU A 93 6.60 -5.04 -5.99
N ALA A 94 5.48 -5.38 -5.35
CA ALA A 94 4.92 -6.72 -5.36
C ALA A 94 4.51 -7.15 -6.78
N ARG A 95 3.83 -6.26 -7.52
CA ARG A 95 3.47 -6.52 -8.92
C ARG A 95 4.71 -6.69 -9.79
N HIS A 96 5.70 -5.82 -9.63
CA HIS A 96 6.95 -5.91 -10.37
C HIS A 96 7.63 -7.26 -10.16
N ALA A 97 7.79 -7.70 -8.91
CA ALA A 97 8.46 -8.95 -8.58
C ALA A 97 7.76 -10.19 -9.18
N VAL A 98 6.42 -10.25 -9.17
CA VAL A 98 5.70 -11.40 -9.75
C VAL A 98 5.66 -11.36 -11.28
N GLU A 99 5.66 -10.17 -11.88
CA GLU A 99 5.64 -9.99 -13.34
C GLU A 99 7.03 -10.23 -13.95
N SER A 100 8.10 -9.72 -13.31
CA SER A 100 9.49 -9.86 -13.76
C SER A 100 9.98 -11.31 -13.70
N THR A 101 9.52 -12.07 -12.70
CA THR A 101 9.90 -13.48 -12.50
C THR A 101 8.92 -14.49 -13.10
N ALA A 102 7.88 -14.03 -13.82
CA ALA A 102 6.81 -14.89 -14.32
C ALA A 102 7.27 -16.03 -15.25
N GLN A 103 8.39 -15.83 -15.96
CA GLN A 103 9.01 -16.81 -16.86
C GLN A 103 10.31 -17.41 -16.29
N SER A 104 10.69 -17.06 -15.07
CA SER A 104 11.88 -17.60 -14.38
C SER A 104 11.56 -18.95 -13.75
N GLU A 105 12.58 -19.80 -13.60
CA GLU A 105 12.45 -21.04 -12.80
C GLU A 105 12.13 -20.73 -11.33
N ASN A 106 12.65 -19.62 -10.81
CA ASN A 106 12.39 -19.12 -9.46
C ASN A 106 11.27 -18.08 -9.48
N LYS A 107 10.07 -18.49 -9.90
CA LYS A 107 8.90 -17.59 -9.95
C LYS A 107 8.51 -17.12 -8.54
N VAL A 108 8.45 -15.80 -8.37
CA VAL A 108 7.88 -15.18 -7.17
C VAL A 108 6.35 -15.24 -7.26
N THR A 109 5.73 -15.63 -6.16
CA THR A 109 4.26 -15.68 -6.01
C THR A 109 3.84 -14.83 -4.82
N TRP A 110 2.56 -14.48 -4.75
CA TRP A 110 2.02 -13.79 -3.59
C TRP A 110 2.26 -14.55 -2.28
N ALA A 111 2.16 -15.89 -2.31
CA ALA A 111 2.43 -16.71 -1.14
C ALA A 111 3.86 -16.52 -0.63
N ILE A 112 4.85 -16.50 -1.53
CA ILE A 112 6.25 -16.25 -1.18
C ILE A 112 6.42 -14.84 -0.60
N ILE A 113 5.86 -13.82 -1.24
CA ILE A 113 5.92 -12.42 -0.75
C ILE A 113 5.34 -12.33 0.66
N ARG A 114 4.13 -12.86 0.86
CA ARG A 114 3.44 -12.81 2.16
C ARG A 114 4.25 -13.51 3.26
N ASP A 115 4.84 -14.66 2.96
CA ASP A 115 5.57 -15.45 3.94
C ASP A 115 6.93 -14.79 4.29
N HIS A 116 7.61 -14.13 3.33
CA HIS A 116 8.87 -13.42 3.57
C HIS A 116 8.69 -12.01 4.15
N MET A 117 7.55 -11.36 3.88
CA MET A 117 7.30 -9.95 4.20
C MET A 117 6.19 -9.76 5.25
N GLY A 118 5.87 -10.80 6.02
CA GLY A 118 4.82 -10.74 7.05
C GLY A 118 5.01 -9.57 8.03
N ASP A 119 6.25 -9.34 8.47
CA ASP A 119 6.58 -8.23 9.38
C ASP A 119 6.42 -6.86 8.71
N LEU A 120 6.73 -6.74 7.43
CA LEU A 120 6.54 -5.49 6.67
C LEU A 120 5.06 -5.20 6.42
N LEU A 121 4.28 -6.23 6.09
CA LEU A 121 2.82 -6.15 5.97
C LEU A 121 2.18 -5.71 7.29
N TYR A 122 2.63 -6.27 8.41
CA TYR A 122 2.18 -5.85 9.73
C TYR A 122 2.52 -4.38 10.02
N GLN A 123 3.74 -3.94 9.65
CA GLN A 123 4.15 -2.55 9.80
C GLN A 123 3.34 -1.59 8.93
N LEU A 124 2.99 -1.98 7.69
CA LEU A 124 2.10 -1.22 6.81
C LEU A 124 0.72 -1.03 7.45
N SER A 125 0.09 -2.10 7.96
CA SER A 125 -1.19 -2.00 8.68
C SER A 125 -1.06 -1.14 9.93
N SER A 126 0.08 -1.21 10.61
CA SER A 126 0.30 -0.48 11.87
C SER A 126 0.60 1.01 11.70
N MET A 127 0.80 1.51 10.46
CA MET A 127 1.10 2.92 10.21
C MET A 127 0.02 3.85 10.76
N LYS A 128 -1.24 3.42 10.78
CA LYS A 128 -2.37 4.21 11.29
C LYS A 128 -2.29 4.50 12.79
N PHE A 129 -1.55 3.71 13.56
CA PHE A 129 -1.44 3.85 15.02
C PHE A 129 -0.44 4.92 15.48
N LYS A 130 0.33 5.51 14.56
CA LYS A 130 1.22 6.65 14.89
C LYS A 130 0.39 7.82 15.42
N ASP A 131 0.75 8.35 16.58
CA ASP A 131 0.00 9.41 17.26
C ASP A 131 0.58 10.77 16.85
N PRO A 132 -0.16 11.59 16.06
CA PRO A 132 0.38 12.86 15.58
C PRO A 132 0.75 13.85 16.68
N VAL A 133 0.12 13.76 17.85
CA VAL A 133 0.35 14.66 18.98
C VAL A 133 1.59 14.23 19.77
N LYS A 134 1.81 12.92 19.92
CA LYS A 134 2.93 12.38 20.72
C LYS A 134 4.20 12.17 19.92
N ASP A 135 4.09 11.66 18.69
CA ASP A 135 5.25 11.30 17.87
C ASP A 135 5.82 12.52 17.14
N GLY A 136 4.97 13.46 16.73
CA GLY A 136 5.37 14.62 15.94
C GLY A 136 5.58 14.30 14.45
N GLU A 137 5.56 15.35 13.62
CA GLU A 137 5.61 15.21 12.15
C GLU A 137 6.92 14.60 11.65
N GLU A 138 8.07 15.08 12.14
CA GLU A 138 9.39 14.63 11.67
C GLU A 138 9.62 13.14 11.92
N LYS A 139 9.27 12.68 13.12
CA LYS A 139 9.40 11.26 13.49
C LYS A 139 8.50 10.38 12.64
N ILE A 140 7.23 10.77 12.43
CA ILE A 140 6.30 10.00 11.62
C ILE A 140 6.79 9.88 10.17
N LYS A 141 7.26 10.99 9.59
CA LYS A 141 7.84 10.99 8.24
C LYS A 141 9.05 10.05 8.15
N LYS A 142 9.99 10.18 9.10
CA LYS A 142 11.16 9.31 9.16
C LYS A 142 10.78 7.83 9.29
N ASP A 143 9.85 7.48 10.18
CA ASP A 143 9.39 6.11 10.36
C ASP A 143 8.77 5.54 9.07
N TYR A 144 8.08 6.37 8.28
CA TYR A 144 7.52 5.95 6.99
C TYR A 144 8.59 5.82 5.90
N ASP A 145 9.58 6.73 5.86
CA ASP A 145 10.70 6.63 4.93
C ASP A 145 11.58 5.41 5.23
N ASP A 146 11.86 5.12 6.51
CA ASP A 146 12.60 3.93 6.94
C ASP A 146 11.85 2.64 6.53
N LEU A 147 10.52 2.61 6.67
CA LEU A 147 9.69 1.47 6.24
C LEU A 147 9.72 1.30 4.71
N LEU A 148 9.70 2.39 3.95
CA LEU A 148 9.82 2.34 2.50
C LEU A 148 11.16 1.75 2.06
N GLU A 149 12.26 2.18 2.68
CA GLU A 149 13.60 1.64 2.42
C GLU A 149 13.68 0.14 2.79
N ALA A 150 13.11 -0.25 3.94
CA ALA A 150 13.06 -1.65 4.35
C ALA A 150 12.30 -2.53 3.34
N MET A 151 11.17 -2.05 2.80
CA MET A 151 10.44 -2.76 1.76
C MET A 151 11.26 -2.89 0.48
N GLN A 152 11.87 -1.80 0.01
CA GLN A 152 12.71 -1.83 -1.20
C GLN A 152 13.86 -2.83 -1.07
N ASN A 153 14.54 -2.84 0.07
CA ASN A 153 15.62 -3.79 0.33
C ASN A 153 15.13 -5.24 0.40
N ALA A 154 13.97 -5.47 1.03
CA ALA A 154 13.37 -6.80 1.10
C ALA A 154 12.98 -7.34 -0.29
N PHE A 155 12.43 -6.50 -1.17
CA PHE A 155 12.09 -6.90 -2.54
C PHE A 155 13.33 -7.18 -3.40
N ARG A 156 14.40 -6.39 -3.27
CA ARG A 156 15.68 -6.69 -3.95
C ARG A 156 16.22 -8.06 -3.54
N ASN A 157 16.27 -8.33 -2.24
CA ASN A 157 16.73 -9.62 -1.71
C ASN A 157 15.82 -10.80 -2.08
N LEU A 158 14.58 -10.54 -2.51
CA LEU A 158 13.63 -11.57 -2.95
C LEU A 158 13.84 -11.95 -4.42
N GLU A 159 14.37 -11.03 -5.22
CA GLU A 159 14.66 -11.23 -6.64
C GLU A 159 16.06 -11.83 -6.89
N ASP A 160 17.01 -11.63 -5.96
CA ASP A 160 18.37 -12.21 -5.94
C ASP A 160 18.37 -13.72 -5.57
#